data_AF-A0A5C7A638-F1
#
_entry.id   AF-A0A5C7A638-F1
#
_cell.length_a   1.000
_cell.length_b   1.000
_cell.length_c   1.000
_cell.angle_alpha   90.00
_cell.angle_beta   90.00
_cell.angle_gamma   90.00
#
_symmetry.space_group_name_H-M   'P 1'
#
loop_
_entity.id
_entity.type
_entity.pdbx_description
1 polymer ?
#
loop_
_entity_poly.entity_id
_entity_poly.type
_entity_poly.pdbx_seq_one_letter_code
_entity_poly.pdbx_strand_id
1 'polypeptide(L)'
;MTANTLHSTSSPSITPALDASFAAINWQAPWLHHISQLDYLSQRVAALSQSTNSLGDVAVTLKDSASHSHTFIADLLNTAMTQKTVEYQNQPQTKPMQDNHAHPLKFVSQDALPEGEAYESFIATTGHIPTRENLHDLFNGSIWLTFPKTKALLNYHHMCEISEQGIGASRGRVRDTITVFDENGAILVTAVPSIGEALIDFNWQESLVSTRDEWDKPLAPNENAQVAVYIFGHALLEQLIQPRKSLCAHSVVIQVTQDFFALALPERMSYVDNRLAEQMHTLLSQEAITPRQLAPLPILGVPHFWADNANPDFYEDSRVFRSGRRRKS
;
A
#
# COMPACT_ATOMS: atom_id res chain seq x y z
N MET A 1 -19.37 40.39 -47.48
CA MET A 1 -19.02 38.99 -47.79
C MET A 1 -17.71 38.69 -47.09
N THR A 2 -17.77 38.14 -45.88
CA THR A 2 -16.61 37.74 -45.09
C THR A 2 -16.95 36.38 -44.50
N ALA A 3 -16.13 35.39 -44.84
CA ALA A 3 -16.33 33.98 -44.52
C ALA A 3 -16.23 33.73 -43.01
N ASN A 4 -17.21 33.00 -42.47
CA ASN A 4 -17.18 32.44 -41.12
C ASN A 4 -16.34 31.15 -41.15
N THR A 5 -15.18 31.17 -40.49
CA THR A 5 -14.38 29.98 -40.23
C THR A 5 -14.72 29.49 -38.82
N LEU A 6 -15.65 28.56 -38.70
CA LEU A 6 -15.90 27.82 -37.47
C LEU A 6 -14.78 26.78 -37.30
N HIS A 7 -13.83 27.06 -36.42
CA HIS A 7 -12.91 26.05 -35.91
C HIS A 7 -13.70 25.10 -35.00
N SER A 8 -14.06 23.92 -35.51
CA SER A 8 -14.49 22.79 -34.69
C SER A 8 -13.27 22.23 -33.97
N THR A 9 -13.05 22.64 -32.72
CA THR A 9 -12.12 21.96 -31.81
C THR A 9 -12.75 20.63 -31.43
N SER A 10 -12.27 19.55 -32.05
CA SER A 10 -12.55 18.19 -31.62
C SER A 10 -11.95 17.96 -30.24
N SER A 11 -12.77 17.96 -29.20
CA SER A 11 -12.39 17.51 -27.86
C SER A 11 -11.96 16.03 -27.92
N PRO A 12 -10.83 15.63 -27.32
CA PRO A 12 -10.47 14.22 -27.26
C PRO A 12 -11.50 13.50 -26.39
N SER A 13 -12.07 12.43 -26.93
CA SER A 13 -12.96 11.53 -26.21
C SER A 13 -12.17 10.80 -25.11
N ILE A 14 -12.29 11.25 -23.87
CA ILE A 14 -11.76 10.54 -22.71
C ILE A 14 -12.84 9.53 -22.30
N THR A 15 -12.82 8.36 -22.94
CA THR A 15 -13.42 7.17 -22.32
C THR A 15 -12.50 6.82 -21.15
N PRO A 16 -12.99 6.70 -19.90
CA PRO A 16 -12.17 6.22 -18.80
C PRO A 16 -12.03 4.71 -18.96
N ALA A 17 -11.20 4.29 -19.91
CA ALA A 17 -10.61 2.98 -19.84
C ALA A 17 -9.77 3.00 -18.56
N LEU A 18 -10.09 2.13 -17.60
CA LEU A 18 -9.08 1.65 -16.66
C LEU A 18 -7.85 1.34 -17.50
N ASP A 19 -6.77 2.10 -17.27
CA ASP A 19 -5.58 2.07 -18.11
C ASP A 19 -5.12 0.61 -18.32
N ALA A 20 -4.49 0.31 -19.46
CA ALA A 20 -4.02 -1.03 -19.82
C ALA A 20 -3.15 -1.67 -18.72
N SER A 21 -2.58 -0.84 -17.86
CA SER A 21 -1.87 -1.19 -16.64
C SER A 21 -2.66 -2.09 -15.66
N PHE A 22 -3.99 -2.00 -15.60
CA PHE A 22 -4.82 -2.90 -14.76
C PHE A 22 -4.84 -4.35 -15.29
N ALA A 23 -4.86 -4.52 -16.61
CA ALA A 23 -4.83 -5.84 -17.25
C ALA A 23 -3.45 -6.50 -17.15
N ALA A 24 -2.39 -5.72 -16.93
CA ALA A 24 -1.02 -6.20 -16.79
C ALA A 24 -0.68 -6.71 -15.38
N ILE A 25 -1.58 -6.56 -14.41
CA ILE A 25 -1.32 -6.98 -13.02
C ILE A 25 -1.33 -8.50 -12.93
N ASN A 26 -0.18 -9.08 -12.56
CA ASN A 26 -0.13 -10.44 -12.06
C ASN A 26 -0.68 -10.48 -10.63
N TRP A 27 -1.98 -10.68 -10.49
CA TRP A 27 -2.66 -10.77 -9.19
C TRP A 27 -2.22 -11.98 -8.34
N GLN A 28 -1.47 -12.92 -8.91
CA GLN A 28 -0.90 -14.07 -8.21
C GLN A 28 0.55 -13.82 -7.77
N ALA A 29 1.04 -12.59 -7.88
CA ALA A 29 2.39 -12.26 -7.42
C ALA A 29 2.50 -12.41 -5.88
N PRO A 30 3.61 -12.98 -5.38
CA PRO A 30 3.76 -13.31 -3.95
C PRO A 30 3.65 -12.09 -3.03
N TRP A 31 4.07 -10.91 -3.49
CA TRP A 31 4.00 -9.65 -2.75
C TRP A 31 2.59 -9.03 -2.65
N LEU A 32 1.61 -9.58 -3.37
CA LEU A 32 0.19 -9.15 -3.28
C LEU A 32 -0.64 -10.07 -2.38
N HIS A 33 -0.10 -11.20 -1.92
CA HIS A 33 -0.91 -12.23 -1.28
C HIS A 33 -1.62 -11.75 0.00
N HIS A 34 -1.03 -10.80 0.73
CA HIS A 34 -1.60 -10.26 1.97
C HIS A 34 -2.72 -9.25 1.78
N ILE A 35 -2.99 -8.83 0.53
CA ILE A 35 -4.06 -7.89 0.23
C ILE A 35 -5.41 -8.57 0.48
N SER A 36 -6.12 -8.14 1.53
CA SER A 36 -7.27 -8.89 2.07
C SER A 36 -8.46 -9.06 1.11
N GLN A 37 -8.48 -8.31 0.02
CA GLN A 37 -9.54 -8.24 -0.97
C GLN A 37 -9.07 -8.67 -2.37
N LEU A 38 -7.89 -9.29 -2.45
CA LEU A 38 -7.21 -9.65 -3.70
C LEU A 38 -8.11 -10.47 -4.64
N ASP A 39 -8.84 -11.46 -4.10
CA ASP A 39 -9.74 -12.30 -4.89
C ASP A 39 -10.85 -11.49 -5.55
N TYR A 40 -11.49 -10.60 -4.78
CA TYR A 40 -12.53 -9.73 -5.30
C TYR A 40 -11.99 -8.73 -6.33
N LEU A 41 -10.88 -8.05 -6.02
CA LEU A 41 -10.26 -7.07 -6.92
C LEU A 41 -9.85 -7.72 -8.25
N SER A 42 -9.16 -8.87 -8.19
CA SER A 42 -8.67 -9.57 -9.37
C SER A 42 -9.81 -10.04 -10.29
N GLN A 43 -10.89 -10.60 -9.72
CA GLN A 43 -12.06 -11.02 -10.49
C GLN A 43 -12.77 -9.85 -11.18
N ARG A 44 -12.95 -8.73 -10.46
CA ARG A 44 -13.61 -7.54 -10.99
C ARG A 44 -12.79 -6.87 -12.10
N VAL A 45 -11.48 -6.75 -11.90
CA VAL A 45 -10.56 -6.18 -12.91
C VAL A 45 -10.49 -7.08 -14.16
N ALA A 46 -10.47 -8.40 -13.99
CA ALA A 46 -10.50 -9.35 -15.10
C ALA A 46 -11.79 -9.25 -15.93
N ALA A 47 -12.95 -9.17 -15.27
CA ALA A 47 -14.25 -9.03 -15.95
C ALA A 47 -14.33 -7.73 -16.78
N LEU A 48 -13.76 -6.64 -16.27
CA LEU A 48 -13.76 -5.35 -16.98
C LEU A 48 -12.82 -5.36 -18.18
N SER A 49 -11.64 -5.96 -18.04
CA SER A 49 -10.67 -6.12 -19.13
C SER A 49 -11.22 -6.97 -20.28
N GLN A 50 -12.09 -7.94 -19.98
CA GLN A 50 -12.77 -8.76 -21.01
C GLN A 50 -13.89 -7.97 -21.71
N SER A 51 -14.65 -7.15 -20.96
CA SER A 51 -15.72 -6.31 -21.50
C SER A 51 -15.18 -5.27 -22.49
N THR A 52 -14.09 -4.57 -22.14
CA THR A 52 -13.45 -3.58 -23.02
C THR A 52 -12.91 -4.20 -24.31
N ASN A 53 -12.38 -5.43 -24.26
CA ASN A 53 -11.92 -6.14 -25.47
C ASN A 53 -13.08 -6.58 -26.39
N SER A 54 -14.27 -6.84 -25.85
CA SER A 54 -15.45 -7.22 -26.65
C SER A 54 -16.17 -6.05 -27.34
N LEU A 55 -15.97 -4.83 -26.83
CA LEU A 55 -16.51 -3.58 -27.41
C LEU A 55 -15.67 -3.05 -28.58
N GLY A 56 -14.57 -3.74 -28.93
CA GLY A 56 -13.70 -3.39 -30.04
C GLY A 56 -14.29 -3.62 -31.44
N ASP A 57 -15.47 -4.27 -31.56
CA ASP A 57 -16.02 -4.67 -32.87
C ASP A 57 -17.46 -4.18 -33.16
N VAL A 58 -18.04 -3.32 -32.30
CA VAL A 58 -19.39 -2.77 -32.55
C VAL A 58 -19.45 -1.29 -32.23
N ALA A 59 -19.27 -0.46 -33.24
CA ALA A 59 -19.63 0.96 -33.19
C ALA A 59 -21.16 1.10 -33.13
N VAL A 60 -21.75 1.08 -31.93
CA VAL A 60 -23.16 1.45 -31.73
C VAL A 60 -23.32 2.33 -30.48
N THR A 61 -23.51 3.61 -30.76
CA THR A 61 -24.46 4.55 -30.15
C THR A 61 -24.95 4.24 -28.73
N LEU A 62 -24.23 4.76 -27.73
CA LEU A 62 -24.78 5.07 -26.41
C LEU A 62 -24.54 6.57 -26.15
N LYS A 63 -25.54 7.39 -26.50
CA LYS A 63 -25.53 8.83 -26.28
C LYS A 63 -26.21 9.26 -24.96
N ASP A 64 -26.57 8.31 -24.08
CA ASP A 64 -27.35 8.60 -22.85
C ASP A 64 -26.74 8.02 -21.55
N SER A 65 -25.41 7.84 -21.46
CA SER A 65 -24.75 7.38 -20.22
C SER A 65 -23.56 8.25 -19.80
N ALA A 66 -23.66 9.56 -19.99
CA ALA A 66 -22.65 10.54 -19.55
C ALA A 66 -22.54 10.70 -18.00
N SER A 67 -23.02 9.73 -17.22
CA SER A 67 -22.97 9.74 -15.74
C SER A 67 -22.16 8.59 -15.14
N HIS A 68 -21.49 7.77 -15.95
CA HIS A 68 -20.64 6.69 -15.44
C HIS A 68 -19.16 7.10 -15.52
N SER A 69 -18.47 6.96 -14.37
CA SER A 69 -17.00 6.82 -14.24
C SER A 69 -16.17 8.04 -13.83
N HIS A 70 -16.44 8.55 -12.61
CA HIS A 70 -15.41 9.18 -11.76
C HIS A 70 -15.35 8.55 -10.35
N THR A 71 -16.00 7.38 -10.15
CA THR A 71 -16.11 6.71 -8.83
C THR A 71 -15.82 5.21 -8.91
N PHE A 72 -15.34 4.69 -10.03
CA PHE A 72 -15.24 3.23 -10.22
C PHE A 72 -14.32 2.58 -9.17
N ILE A 73 -13.11 3.10 -8.95
CA ILE A 73 -12.19 2.55 -7.94
C ILE A 73 -12.76 2.74 -6.53
N ALA A 74 -13.37 3.89 -6.24
CA ALA A 74 -14.01 4.15 -4.95
C ALA A 74 -15.15 3.14 -4.68
N ASP A 75 -16.01 2.88 -5.66
CA ASP A 75 -17.13 1.94 -5.57
C ASP A 75 -16.63 0.48 -5.41
N LEU A 76 -15.57 0.12 -6.14
CA LEU A 76 -14.91 -1.16 -6.00
C LEU A 76 -14.38 -1.37 -4.57
N LEU A 77 -13.66 -0.39 -4.03
CA LEU A 77 -13.09 -0.44 -2.69
C LEU A 77 -14.17 -0.42 -1.60
N ASN A 78 -15.25 0.36 -1.77
CA ASN A 78 -16.40 0.37 -0.85
C ASN A 78 -17.12 -0.97 -0.80
N THR A 79 -17.24 -1.66 -1.95
CA THR A 79 -17.83 -3.00 -2.01
C THR A 79 -16.97 -4.00 -1.23
N ALA A 80 -15.64 -3.97 -1.44
CA ALA A 80 -14.71 -4.80 -0.67
C ALA A 80 -14.76 -4.48 0.84
N MET A 81 -14.86 -3.19 1.21
CA MET A 81 -15.01 -2.77 2.61
C MET A 81 -16.28 -3.36 3.23
N THR A 82 -17.41 -3.30 2.50
CA THR A 82 -18.70 -3.79 2.99
C THR A 82 -18.66 -5.29 3.24
N GLN A 83 -18.07 -6.07 2.32
CA GLN A 83 -17.89 -7.52 2.51
C GLN A 83 -17.07 -7.83 3.77
N LYS A 84 -15.95 -7.13 3.95
CA LYS A 84 -15.08 -7.30 5.13
C LYS A 84 -15.79 -6.90 6.43
N THR A 85 -16.54 -5.80 6.43
CA THR A 85 -17.29 -5.38 7.62
C THR A 85 -18.37 -6.38 8.01
N VAL A 86 -19.03 -7.02 7.04
CA VAL A 86 -20.00 -8.09 7.30
C VAL A 86 -19.30 -9.34 7.86
N GLU A 87 -18.18 -9.74 7.27
CA GLU A 87 -17.45 -10.94 7.66
C GLU A 87 -16.82 -10.84 9.06
N TYR A 88 -16.19 -9.70 9.37
CA TYR A 88 -15.45 -9.50 10.63
C TYR A 88 -16.20 -8.66 11.67
N GLN A 89 -17.46 -8.27 11.38
CA GLN A 89 -18.29 -7.41 12.24
C GLN A 89 -17.59 -6.15 12.75
N ASN A 90 -16.70 -5.58 11.92
CA ASN A 90 -15.87 -4.45 12.29
C ASN A 90 -15.85 -3.42 11.14
N GLN A 91 -16.27 -2.19 11.45
CA GLN A 91 -16.23 -1.09 10.49
C GLN A 91 -14.96 -0.28 10.74
N PRO A 92 -14.06 -0.16 9.74
CA PRO A 92 -12.91 0.71 9.86
C PRO A 92 -13.32 2.16 10.14
N GLN A 93 -12.60 2.83 11.04
CA GLN A 93 -12.87 4.22 11.43
C GLN A 93 -11.57 5.03 11.47
N THR A 94 -11.70 6.35 11.38
CA THR A 94 -10.61 7.28 11.68
C THR A 94 -10.20 7.18 13.15
N LYS A 95 -8.94 7.56 13.45
CA LYS A 95 -8.49 7.75 14.82
C LYS A 95 -8.71 9.22 15.21
N PRO A 96 -9.61 9.52 16.16
CA PRO A 96 -9.94 10.90 16.51
C PRO A 96 -8.77 11.63 17.19
N MET A 97 -8.63 12.92 16.89
CA MET A 97 -7.89 13.86 17.73
C MET A 97 -8.75 14.32 18.92
N GLN A 98 -8.13 14.94 19.94
CA GLN A 98 -8.89 15.58 21.03
C GLN A 98 -10.00 16.47 20.43
N ASP A 99 -11.21 16.32 20.94
CA ASP A 99 -12.46 16.98 20.52
C ASP A 99 -13.06 16.55 19.16
N ASN A 100 -12.50 15.53 18.48
CA ASN A 100 -13.08 14.96 17.26
C ASN A 100 -13.74 13.59 17.52
N HIS A 101 -14.72 13.22 16.70
CA HIS A 101 -15.33 11.89 16.74
C HIS A 101 -14.66 10.93 15.76
N ALA A 102 -14.71 9.63 16.05
CA ALA A 102 -14.30 8.62 15.07
C ALA A 102 -15.34 8.56 13.96
N HIS A 103 -14.89 8.62 12.70
CA HIS A 103 -15.75 8.57 11.52
C HIS A 103 -15.57 7.23 10.80
N PRO A 104 -16.66 6.52 10.44
CA PRO A 104 -16.58 5.38 9.55
C PRO A 104 -15.87 5.72 8.23
N LEU A 105 -14.96 4.86 7.81
CA LEU A 105 -14.25 5.07 6.56
C LEU A 105 -15.16 4.80 5.36
N LYS A 106 -15.00 5.61 4.31
CA LYS A 106 -15.67 5.41 3.01
C LYS A 106 -14.82 6.01 1.90
N PHE A 107 -14.66 5.30 0.79
CA PHE A 107 -14.00 5.83 -0.40
C PHE A 107 -14.96 6.72 -1.19
N VAL A 108 -14.47 7.86 -1.67
CA VAL A 108 -15.25 8.83 -2.46
C VAL A 108 -14.45 9.28 -3.69
N SER A 109 -15.12 9.83 -4.70
CA SER A 109 -14.40 10.47 -5.83
C SER A 109 -13.43 11.52 -5.30
N GLN A 110 -12.29 11.67 -5.97
CA GLN A 110 -11.36 12.78 -5.76
C GLN A 110 -12.05 14.16 -5.81
N ASP A 111 -13.15 14.31 -6.56
CA ASP A 111 -13.90 15.57 -6.67
C ASP A 111 -14.65 15.94 -5.38
N ALA A 112 -14.79 15.01 -4.43
CA ALA A 112 -15.36 15.28 -3.13
C ALA A 112 -14.40 16.05 -2.20
N LEU A 113 -13.10 16.05 -2.49
CA LEU A 113 -12.11 16.83 -1.75
C LEU A 113 -12.19 18.31 -2.17
N PRO A 114 -12.55 19.24 -1.28
CA PRO A 114 -12.61 20.66 -1.61
C PRO A 114 -11.24 21.22 -2.04
N GLU A 115 -11.26 22.17 -2.97
CA GLU A 115 -10.04 22.84 -3.41
C GLU A 115 -9.36 23.56 -2.23
N GLY A 116 -8.05 23.32 -2.06
CA GLY A 116 -7.26 23.90 -0.98
C GLY A 116 -7.34 23.14 0.35
N GLU A 117 -8.23 22.15 0.48
CA GLU A 117 -8.25 21.28 1.66
C GLU A 117 -7.16 20.20 1.57
N ALA A 118 -6.44 20.00 2.68
CA ALA A 118 -5.43 18.95 2.74
C ALA A 118 -6.10 17.57 2.80
N TYR A 119 -5.64 16.65 1.94
CA TYR A 119 -6.15 15.27 1.84
C TYR A 119 -6.27 14.58 3.22
N GLU A 120 -5.24 14.70 4.06
CA GLU A 120 -5.25 14.08 5.38
C GLU A 120 -6.26 14.71 6.35
N SER A 121 -6.47 16.02 6.25
CA SER A 121 -7.46 16.74 7.06
C SER A 121 -8.87 16.37 6.69
N PHE A 122 -9.14 16.22 5.40
CA PHE A 122 -10.44 15.77 4.91
C PHE A 122 -10.77 14.37 5.41
N ILE A 123 -9.83 13.42 5.35
CA ILE A 123 -10.03 12.07 5.89
C ILE A 123 -10.31 12.14 7.40
N ALA A 124 -9.49 12.86 8.16
CA ALA A 124 -9.61 12.90 9.62
C ALA A 124 -10.96 13.46 10.10
N THR A 125 -11.51 14.43 9.38
CA THR A 125 -12.74 15.16 9.75
C THR A 125 -14.02 14.56 9.18
N THR A 126 -13.94 13.76 8.12
CA THR A 126 -15.13 13.22 7.45
C THR A 126 -15.19 11.69 7.43
N GLY A 127 -14.05 11.01 7.56
CA GLY A 127 -13.90 9.58 7.26
C GLY A 127 -13.90 9.26 5.76
N HIS A 128 -14.02 10.25 4.88
CA HIS A 128 -14.02 10.04 3.45
C HIS A 128 -12.59 10.04 2.89
N ILE A 129 -12.26 9.03 2.09
CA ILE A 129 -10.96 8.83 1.45
C ILE A 129 -11.10 9.24 -0.03
N PRO A 130 -10.60 10.43 -0.44
CA PRO A 130 -10.60 10.83 -1.84
C PRO A 130 -9.82 9.84 -2.69
N THR A 131 -10.42 9.38 -3.78
CA THR A 131 -9.89 8.28 -4.59
C THR A 131 -9.96 8.67 -6.06
N ARG A 132 -8.83 8.62 -6.74
CA ARG A 132 -8.64 8.85 -8.17
C ARG A 132 -8.76 7.53 -8.92
N GLU A 133 -9.03 7.63 -10.22
CA GLU A 133 -9.12 6.48 -11.13
C GLU A 133 -7.72 6.04 -11.63
N ASN A 134 -6.85 5.60 -10.72
CA ASN A 134 -5.51 5.09 -11.06
C ASN A 134 -5.06 3.92 -10.16
N LEU A 135 -3.97 3.25 -10.54
CA LEU A 135 -3.41 2.12 -9.79
C LEU A 135 -2.89 2.50 -8.41
N HIS A 136 -2.31 3.68 -8.30
CA HIS A 136 -1.79 4.21 -7.06
C HIS A 136 -2.87 4.25 -5.97
N ASP A 137 -4.04 4.81 -6.29
CA ASP A 137 -5.16 4.94 -5.38
C ASP A 137 -5.90 3.62 -5.16
N LEU A 138 -5.89 2.71 -6.15
CA LEU A 138 -6.33 1.32 -5.94
C LEU A 138 -5.48 0.63 -4.87
N PHE A 139 -4.15 0.74 -4.95
CA PHE A 139 -3.26 0.15 -3.94
C PHE A 139 -3.35 0.89 -2.61
N ASN A 140 -3.44 2.22 -2.61
CA ASN A 140 -3.62 3.01 -1.39
C ASN A 140 -4.90 2.58 -0.65
N GLY A 141 -6.02 2.51 -1.37
CA GLY A 141 -7.28 2.01 -0.81
C GLY A 141 -7.19 0.55 -0.38
N SER A 142 -6.40 -0.25 -1.10
CA SER A 142 -6.17 -1.63 -0.72
C SER A 142 -5.39 -1.79 0.59
N ILE A 143 -4.44 -0.90 0.85
CA ILE A 143 -3.70 -0.82 2.10
C ILE A 143 -4.60 -0.27 3.22
N TRP A 144 -5.48 0.70 2.96
CA TRP A 144 -6.51 1.11 3.93
C TRP A 144 -7.41 -0.05 4.37
N LEU A 145 -7.79 -0.93 3.45
CA LEU A 145 -8.58 -2.12 3.78
C LEU A 145 -7.76 -3.16 4.56
N THR A 146 -6.48 -3.33 4.22
CA THR A 146 -5.62 -4.36 4.83
C THR A 146 -5.10 -3.95 6.21
N PHE A 147 -4.72 -2.68 6.39
CA PHE A 147 -4.14 -2.10 7.61
C PHE A 147 -4.90 -0.85 8.09
N PRO A 148 -6.22 -0.95 8.36
CA PRO A 148 -7.05 0.20 8.68
C PRO A 148 -6.60 0.93 9.95
N LYS A 149 -6.14 0.22 10.99
CA LYS A 149 -5.72 0.84 12.25
C LYS A 149 -4.42 1.61 12.08
N THR A 150 -3.48 1.04 11.36
CA THR A 150 -2.20 1.70 11.07
C THR A 150 -2.43 2.93 10.20
N LYS A 151 -3.18 2.83 9.09
CA LYS A 151 -3.48 3.99 8.23
C LYS A 151 -4.21 5.11 9.00
N ALA A 152 -5.20 4.76 9.83
CA ALA A 152 -5.89 5.74 10.68
C ALA A 152 -4.95 6.41 11.68
N LEU A 153 -3.99 5.67 12.25
CA LEU A 153 -2.96 6.21 13.13
C LEU A 153 -1.97 7.15 12.40
N LEU A 154 -1.54 6.79 11.19
CA LEU A 154 -0.66 7.64 10.39
C LEU A 154 -1.35 8.96 10.04
N ASN A 155 -2.63 8.90 9.66
CA ASN A 155 -3.46 10.08 9.44
C ASN A 155 -3.62 10.93 10.72
N TYR A 156 -3.83 10.31 11.88
CA TYR A 156 -3.84 11.01 13.18
C TYR A 156 -2.54 11.79 13.43
N HIS A 157 -1.37 11.18 13.21
CA HIS A 157 -0.08 11.85 13.41
C HIS A 157 0.18 12.95 12.37
N HIS A 158 -0.32 12.78 11.13
CA HIS A 158 -0.35 13.88 10.16
C HIS A 158 -1.15 15.08 10.69
N MET A 159 -2.28 14.83 11.35
CA MET A 159 -3.12 15.89 11.91
C MET A 159 -2.49 16.58 13.11
N CYS A 160 -1.87 15.84 14.03
CA CYS A 160 -1.10 16.45 15.12
C CYS A 160 -0.05 17.42 14.57
N GLU A 161 0.76 16.98 13.61
CA GLU A 161 1.79 17.83 12.99
C GLU A 161 1.22 19.03 12.25
N ILE A 162 0.10 18.86 11.52
CA ILE A 162 -0.57 19.97 10.83
C ILE A 162 -1.14 20.98 11.83
N SER A 163 -1.66 20.53 12.97
CA SER A 163 -2.18 21.41 14.01
C SER A 163 -1.09 22.25 14.69
N GLU A 164 0.12 21.67 14.85
CA GLU A 164 1.25 22.34 15.50
C GLU A 164 2.03 23.26 14.55
N GLN A 165 2.24 22.83 13.30
CA GLN A 165 3.14 23.50 12.34
C GLN A 165 2.39 24.26 11.23
N GLY A 166 1.07 24.06 11.13
CA GLY A 166 0.26 24.55 10.01
C GLY A 166 0.46 23.78 8.70
N ILE A 167 -0.29 24.18 7.68
CA ILE A 167 -0.18 23.62 6.31
C ILE A 167 0.94 24.37 5.56
N GLY A 168 2.19 24.21 6.03
CA GLY A 168 3.38 24.78 5.41
C GLY A 168 4.02 23.89 4.32
N ALA A 169 4.89 24.47 3.50
CA ALA A 169 5.57 23.76 2.40
C ALA A 169 6.62 22.72 2.85
N SER A 170 7.23 22.89 4.03
CA SER A 170 8.17 21.92 4.59
C SER A 170 7.45 20.96 5.54
N ARG A 171 7.41 19.68 5.18
CA ARG A 171 6.93 18.62 6.06
C ARG A 171 7.92 18.43 7.23
N GLY A 172 7.40 18.30 8.45
CA GLY A 172 8.19 17.91 9.61
C GLY A 172 8.68 16.46 9.50
N ARG A 173 9.65 16.09 10.34
CA ARG A 173 10.32 14.76 10.27
C ARG A 173 9.35 13.60 10.52
N VAL A 174 8.32 13.81 11.33
CA VAL A 174 7.22 12.86 11.55
C VAL A 174 6.50 12.63 10.22
N ARG A 175 6.03 13.70 9.57
CA ARG A 175 5.32 13.62 8.28
C ARG A 175 6.18 13.02 7.17
N ASP A 176 7.48 13.31 7.14
CA ASP A 176 8.42 12.68 6.20
C ASP A 176 8.54 11.18 6.44
N THR A 177 8.65 10.77 7.72
CA THR A 177 8.73 9.35 8.09
C THR A 177 7.45 8.61 7.71
N ILE A 178 6.29 9.20 7.99
CA ILE A 178 5.00 8.67 7.56
C ILE A 178 4.94 8.55 6.05
N THR A 179 5.29 9.61 5.31
CA THR A 179 5.26 9.60 3.83
C THR A 179 6.14 8.48 3.28
N VAL A 180 7.38 8.34 3.77
CA VAL A 180 8.31 7.30 3.29
C VAL A 180 7.76 5.90 3.56
N PHE A 181 7.19 5.66 4.75
CA PHE A 181 6.60 4.38 5.09
C PHE A 181 5.30 4.10 4.33
N ASP A 182 4.44 5.11 4.16
CA ASP A 182 3.15 4.94 3.48
C ASP A 182 3.31 4.64 1.99
N GLU A 183 4.33 5.21 1.37
CA GLU A 183 4.65 5.03 -0.05
C GLU A 183 5.47 3.76 -0.31
N ASN A 184 6.48 3.50 0.53
CA ASN A 184 7.50 2.46 0.28
C ASN A 184 7.74 1.52 1.47
N GLY A 185 6.80 1.40 2.39
CA GLY A 185 6.95 0.63 3.61
C GLY A 185 6.82 -0.88 3.41
N ALA A 186 7.50 -1.64 4.27
CA ALA A 186 7.26 -3.06 4.44
C ALA A 186 7.33 -3.44 5.92
N ILE A 187 6.78 -4.59 6.26
CA ILE A 187 6.73 -5.10 7.61
C ILE A 187 7.39 -6.47 7.60
N LEU A 188 8.57 -6.58 8.20
CA LEU A 188 9.18 -7.87 8.47
C LEU A 188 8.64 -8.38 9.80
N VAL A 189 8.02 -9.55 9.79
CA VAL A 189 7.52 -10.23 10.98
C VAL A 189 8.38 -11.44 11.22
N THR A 190 8.96 -11.60 12.41
CA THR A 190 9.85 -12.73 12.72
C THR A 190 9.65 -13.29 14.12
N ALA A 191 9.70 -14.61 14.25
CA ALA A 191 9.79 -15.34 15.51
C ALA A 191 11.25 -15.54 15.97
N VAL A 192 12.22 -15.19 15.12
CA VAL A 192 13.66 -15.28 15.36
C VAL A 192 14.24 -13.86 15.37
N PRO A 193 14.54 -13.29 16.56
CA PRO A 193 14.97 -11.89 16.67
C PRO A 193 16.20 -11.53 15.84
N SER A 194 17.17 -12.44 15.75
CA SER A 194 18.42 -12.22 15.02
C SER A 194 18.22 -11.92 13.53
N ILE A 195 17.16 -12.43 12.89
CA ILE A 195 16.84 -12.14 11.49
C ILE A 195 16.48 -10.66 11.30
N GLY A 196 15.71 -10.12 12.24
CA GLY A 196 15.30 -8.73 12.26
C GLY A 196 16.44 -7.78 12.62
N GLU A 197 17.29 -8.18 13.57
CA GLU A 197 18.52 -7.46 13.91
C GLU A 197 19.48 -7.40 12.70
N ALA A 198 19.66 -8.53 12.00
CA ALA A 198 20.44 -8.60 10.78
C ALA A 198 19.92 -7.67 9.68
N LEU A 199 18.58 -7.55 9.51
CA LEU A 199 17.98 -6.59 8.59
C LEU A 199 18.38 -5.15 8.94
N ILE A 200 18.23 -4.77 10.22
CA ILE A 200 18.55 -3.42 10.71
C ILE A 200 20.04 -3.10 10.51
N ASP A 201 20.91 -4.09 10.72
CA ASP A 201 22.37 -3.96 10.59
C ASP A 201 22.89 -4.14 9.15
N PHE A 202 22.00 -4.24 8.15
CA PHE A 202 22.34 -4.43 6.74
C PHE A 202 23.12 -5.75 6.49
N ASN A 203 22.96 -6.72 7.37
CA ASN A 203 23.51 -8.06 7.22
C ASN A 203 22.53 -8.92 6.39
N TRP A 204 22.55 -8.69 5.08
CA TRP A 204 21.66 -9.38 4.13
C TRP A 204 21.83 -10.89 4.14
N GLN A 205 23.02 -11.38 4.52
CA GLN A 205 23.35 -12.78 4.48
C GLN A 205 22.61 -13.49 5.61
N GLU A 206 22.71 -12.97 6.84
CA GLU A 206 21.96 -13.51 7.98
C GLU A 206 20.45 -13.20 7.90
N SER A 207 20.05 -12.10 7.25
CA SER A 207 18.64 -11.73 7.18
C SER A 207 17.86 -12.43 6.06
N LEU A 208 18.44 -12.60 4.87
CA LEU A 208 17.74 -13.02 3.65
C LEU A 208 18.28 -14.32 3.04
N VAL A 209 19.56 -14.66 3.25
CA VAL A 209 20.23 -15.74 2.51
C VAL A 209 20.36 -17.01 3.36
N SER A 210 21.10 -16.95 4.47
CA SER A 210 21.35 -18.08 5.37
C SER A 210 20.05 -18.63 5.98
N THR A 211 19.06 -17.76 6.15
CA THR A 211 17.79 -18.03 6.82
C THR A 211 16.66 -18.36 5.83
N ARG A 212 16.97 -18.52 4.54
CA ARG A 212 15.97 -18.71 3.45
C ARG A 212 14.92 -19.77 3.76
N ASP A 213 15.29 -20.89 4.39
CA ASP A 213 14.37 -21.99 4.70
C ASP A 213 13.37 -21.66 5.82
N GLU A 214 13.64 -20.61 6.61
CA GLU A 214 12.77 -20.08 7.66
C GLU A 214 11.72 -19.11 7.10
N TRP A 215 11.86 -18.67 5.85
CA TRP A 215 10.93 -17.73 5.24
C TRP A 215 9.64 -18.40 4.83
N ASP A 216 8.54 -17.71 5.13
CA ASP A 216 7.22 -18.10 4.67
C ASP A 216 7.13 -18.01 3.15
N LYS A 217 6.34 -18.92 2.58
CA LYS A 217 6.08 -18.97 1.15
C LYS A 217 4.67 -18.41 0.94
N PRO A 218 4.50 -17.17 0.45
CA PRO A 218 3.18 -16.56 0.39
C PRO A 218 2.14 -17.44 -0.33
N LEU A 219 2.51 -18.07 -1.45
CA LEU A 219 1.59 -18.91 -2.22
C LEU A 219 1.41 -20.34 -1.67
N ALA A 220 2.16 -20.71 -0.65
CA ALA A 220 2.06 -22.01 0.03
C ALA A 220 2.51 -21.87 1.50
N PRO A 221 1.73 -21.15 2.34
CA PRO A 221 2.16 -20.80 3.69
C PRO A 221 2.50 -22.03 4.53
N ASN A 222 3.54 -21.91 5.35
CA ASN A 222 4.02 -22.99 6.20
C ASN A 222 3.93 -22.57 7.68
N GLU A 223 3.33 -23.40 8.52
CA GLU A 223 3.27 -23.18 9.98
C GLU A 223 4.65 -23.22 10.66
N ASN A 224 5.63 -23.86 10.03
CA ASN A 224 7.02 -23.91 10.48
C ASN A 224 7.86 -22.73 9.98
N ALA A 225 7.30 -21.85 9.14
CA ALA A 225 7.98 -20.60 8.80
C ALA A 225 8.20 -19.77 10.07
N GLN A 226 9.24 -18.96 10.09
CA GLN A 226 9.61 -18.14 11.23
C GLN A 226 9.79 -16.68 10.85
N VAL A 227 9.78 -16.34 9.56
CA VAL A 227 9.83 -14.97 9.07
C VAL A 227 8.93 -14.77 7.85
N ALA A 228 8.26 -13.63 7.78
CA ALA A 228 7.46 -13.21 6.63
C ALA A 228 7.62 -11.70 6.40
N VAL A 229 7.30 -11.24 5.18
CA VAL A 229 7.22 -9.83 4.85
C VAL A 229 5.86 -9.50 4.25
N TYR A 230 5.27 -8.40 4.71
CA TYR A 230 4.03 -7.83 4.18
C TYR A 230 4.29 -6.40 3.71
N ILE A 231 3.80 -6.03 2.53
CA ILE A 231 4.03 -4.68 1.97
C ILE A 231 2.97 -3.72 2.47
N PHE A 232 3.41 -2.58 3.01
CA PHE A 232 2.54 -1.47 3.40
C PHE A 232 2.54 -0.37 2.34
N GLY A 233 3.68 -0.14 1.70
CA GLY A 233 3.90 0.91 0.71
C GLY A 233 3.05 0.72 -0.53
N HIS A 234 2.07 1.60 -0.75
CA HIS A 234 1.17 1.47 -1.89
C HIS A 234 1.85 1.83 -3.22
N ALA A 235 2.75 2.81 -3.26
CA ALA A 235 3.59 3.05 -4.44
C ALA A 235 4.60 1.93 -4.69
N LEU A 236 5.09 1.25 -3.64
CA LEU A 236 5.92 0.07 -3.81
C LEU A 236 5.16 -1.07 -4.50
N LEU A 237 3.89 -1.29 -4.14
CA LEU A 237 3.03 -2.25 -4.84
C LEU A 237 2.84 -1.89 -6.32
N GLU A 238 2.61 -0.62 -6.61
CA GLU A 238 2.50 -0.12 -7.99
C GLU A 238 3.80 -0.36 -8.77
N GLN A 239 4.96 -0.04 -8.19
CA GLN A 239 6.26 -0.27 -8.80
C GLN A 239 6.55 -1.76 -9.03
N LEU A 240 6.01 -2.64 -8.19
CA LEU A 240 6.19 -4.09 -8.32
C LEU A 240 5.34 -4.71 -9.44
N ILE A 241 4.43 -3.96 -10.08
CA ILE A 241 3.82 -4.40 -11.35
C ILE A 241 4.89 -4.58 -12.44
N GLN A 242 5.90 -3.71 -12.44
CA GLN A 242 7.08 -3.82 -13.31
C GLN A 242 8.34 -3.89 -12.45
N PRO A 243 8.59 -5.06 -11.83
CA PRO A 243 9.58 -5.20 -10.77
C PRO A 243 10.99 -4.91 -11.30
N ARG A 244 11.76 -4.14 -10.52
CA ARG A 244 13.18 -3.81 -10.79
C ARG A 244 14.03 -4.25 -9.62
N LYS A 245 15.17 -4.90 -9.90
CA LYS A 245 16.09 -5.45 -8.87
C LYS A 245 16.44 -4.45 -7.76
N SER A 246 16.55 -3.16 -8.08
CA SER A 246 16.96 -2.11 -7.14
C SER A 246 15.85 -1.58 -6.23
N LEU A 247 14.62 -2.10 -6.30
CA LEU A 247 13.54 -1.66 -5.42
C LEU A 247 13.88 -1.97 -3.96
N CYS A 248 13.70 -0.98 -3.09
CA CYS A 248 14.05 -1.04 -1.68
C CYS A 248 12.92 -0.44 -0.85
N ALA A 249 12.39 -1.23 0.08
CA ALA A 249 11.38 -0.82 1.03
C ALA A 249 12.02 -0.16 2.27
N HIS A 250 11.21 0.55 3.03
CA HIS A 250 11.55 1.12 4.33
C HIS A 250 10.76 0.38 5.41
N SER A 251 11.43 -0.54 6.08
CA SER A 251 10.78 -1.58 6.85
C SER A 251 10.72 -1.30 8.35
N VAL A 252 9.67 -1.82 8.96
CA VAL A 252 9.58 -2.01 10.42
C VAL A 252 9.69 -3.50 10.72
N VAL A 253 10.38 -3.84 11.80
CA VAL A 253 10.49 -5.23 12.28
C VAL A 253 9.52 -5.43 13.45
N ILE A 254 8.64 -6.43 13.32
CA ILE A 254 7.71 -6.87 14.37
C ILE A 254 8.15 -8.26 14.84
N GLN A 255 8.43 -8.36 16.13
CA GLN A 255 8.73 -9.64 16.78
C GLN A 255 7.43 -10.35 17.16
N VAL A 256 7.35 -11.64 16.87
CA VAL A 256 6.20 -12.51 17.15
C VAL A 256 6.64 -13.81 17.82
N THR A 257 5.68 -14.60 18.30
CA THR A 257 5.91 -15.99 18.68
C THR A 257 5.72 -16.91 17.46
N GLN A 258 6.20 -18.15 17.54
CA GLN A 258 6.02 -19.14 16.46
C GLN A 258 4.54 -19.37 16.11
N ASP A 259 3.65 -19.29 17.10
CA ASP A 259 2.19 -19.47 16.92
C ASP A 259 1.59 -18.51 15.88
N PHE A 260 2.23 -17.37 15.62
CA PHE A 260 1.80 -16.44 14.56
C PHE A 260 1.73 -17.13 13.18
N PHE A 261 2.66 -18.04 12.88
CA PHE A 261 2.70 -18.73 11.60
C PHE A 261 1.67 -19.86 11.50
N ALA A 262 1.04 -20.27 12.60
CA ALA A 262 -0.11 -21.18 12.58
C ALA A 262 -1.44 -20.46 12.28
N LEU A 263 -1.49 -19.13 12.41
CA LEU A 263 -2.71 -18.34 12.16
C LEU A 263 -3.09 -18.31 10.69
N ALA A 264 -4.40 -18.25 10.43
CA ALA A 264 -4.90 -17.97 9.09
C ALA A 264 -4.52 -16.54 8.66
N LEU A 265 -4.39 -16.30 7.35
CA LEU A 265 -3.94 -15.02 6.83
C LEU A 265 -4.74 -13.80 7.34
N PRO A 266 -6.08 -13.82 7.43
CA PRO A 266 -6.83 -12.68 7.98
C PRO A 266 -6.48 -12.37 9.45
N GLU A 267 -6.24 -13.41 10.25
CA GLU A 267 -5.83 -13.27 11.65
C GLU A 267 -4.41 -12.72 11.76
N ARG A 268 -3.50 -13.18 10.89
CA ARG A 268 -2.16 -12.60 10.75
C ARG A 268 -2.23 -11.11 10.42
N MET A 269 -3.08 -10.71 9.47
CA MET A 269 -3.20 -9.30 9.07
C MET A 269 -3.77 -8.43 10.18
N SER A 270 -4.79 -8.93 10.90
CA SER A 270 -5.33 -8.24 12.07
C SER A 270 -4.27 -8.08 13.17
N TYR A 271 -3.50 -9.14 13.45
CA TYR A 271 -2.40 -9.10 14.42
C TYR A 271 -1.35 -8.07 14.01
N VAL A 272 -0.89 -8.11 12.76
CA VAL A 272 0.14 -7.21 12.24
C VAL A 272 -0.35 -5.76 12.27
N ASP A 273 -1.58 -5.47 11.85
CA ASP A 273 -2.13 -4.10 11.86
C ASP A 273 -2.19 -3.52 13.29
N ASN A 274 -2.58 -4.32 14.29
CA ASN A 274 -2.57 -3.89 15.69
C ASN A 274 -1.15 -3.56 16.17
N ARG A 275 -0.21 -4.48 15.96
CA ARG A 275 1.17 -4.33 16.44
C ARG A 275 1.92 -3.22 15.72
N LEU A 276 1.69 -3.09 14.41
CA LEU A 276 2.25 -2.02 13.60
C LEU A 276 1.74 -0.66 14.05
N ALA A 277 0.43 -0.52 14.32
CA ALA A 277 -0.12 0.71 14.86
C ALA A 277 0.52 1.08 16.22
N GLU A 278 0.62 0.14 17.16
CA GLU A 278 1.28 0.39 18.45
C GLU A 278 2.75 0.83 18.29
N GLN A 279 3.51 0.14 17.44
CA GLN A 279 4.92 0.41 17.20
C GLN A 279 5.13 1.73 16.47
N MET A 280 4.34 2.01 15.43
CA MET A 280 4.38 3.29 14.70
C MET A 280 3.95 4.45 15.61
N HIS A 281 2.99 4.25 16.52
CA HIS A 281 2.63 5.29 17.47
C HIS A 281 3.80 5.63 18.38
N THR A 282 4.45 4.60 18.94
CA THR A 282 5.64 4.77 19.78
C THR A 282 6.79 5.43 19.03
N LEU A 283 7.00 5.06 17.76
CA LEU A 283 8.08 5.59 16.92
C LEU A 283 7.85 7.05 16.55
N LEU A 284 6.63 7.41 16.12
CA LEU A 284 6.28 8.75 15.66
C LEU A 284 6.13 9.77 16.80
N SER A 285 5.88 9.31 18.03
CA SER A 285 5.85 10.17 19.22
C SER A 285 7.25 10.53 19.75
N GLN A 286 8.33 10.07 19.11
CA GLN A 286 9.70 10.43 19.51
C GLN A 286 10.12 11.79 18.93
N GLU A 287 10.67 12.67 19.76
CA GLU A 287 11.15 14.00 19.32
C GLU A 287 12.19 13.94 18.19
N ALA A 288 13.05 12.93 18.21
CA ALA A 288 14.16 12.78 17.26
C ALA A 288 13.83 11.89 16.05
N ILE A 289 12.56 11.60 15.77
CA ILE A 289 12.14 10.69 14.69
C ILE A 289 12.68 11.13 13.33
N THR A 290 13.06 10.16 12.50
CA THR A 290 13.52 10.36 11.13
C THR A 290 13.25 9.11 10.28
N PRO A 291 13.09 9.24 8.95
CA PRO A 291 12.96 8.09 8.05
C PRO A 291 14.11 7.08 8.16
N ARG A 292 15.29 7.49 8.67
CA ARG A 292 16.46 6.62 8.88
C ARG A 292 16.26 5.53 9.93
N GLN A 293 15.22 5.60 10.75
CA GLN A 293 14.85 4.56 11.71
C GLN A 293 14.06 3.42 11.07
N LEU A 294 13.59 3.58 9.83
CA LEU A 294 13.03 2.50 9.02
C LEU A 294 14.19 1.74 8.36
N ALA A 295 14.21 0.41 8.55
CA ALA A 295 15.28 -0.45 8.07
C ALA A 295 15.16 -0.67 6.55
N PRO A 296 16.18 -0.41 5.73
CA PRO A 296 16.08 -0.66 4.30
C PRO A 296 15.95 -2.16 4.02
N LEU A 297 15.06 -2.53 3.11
CA LEU A 297 14.86 -3.91 2.68
C LEU A 297 14.85 -3.98 1.15
N PRO A 298 15.88 -4.54 0.50
CA PRO A 298 15.83 -4.84 -0.94
C PRO A 298 14.67 -5.81 -1.21
N ILE A 299 13.54 -5.31 -1.70
CA ILE A 299 12.26 -6.05 -1.61
C ILE A 299 12.27 -7.33 -2.45
N LEU A 300 12.96 -7.31 -3.59
CA LEU A 300 13.12 -8.50 -4.44
C LEU A 300 14.20 -9.46 -3.91
N GLY A 301 14.92 -9.09 -2.85
CA GLY A 301 15.79 -9.99 -2.09
C GLY A 301 15.05 -10.81 -1.04
N VAL A 302 13.79 -10.49 -0.72
CA VAL A 302 12.94 -11.29 0.16
C VAL A 302 12.76 -12.69 -0.44
N PRO A 303 13.14 -13.77 0.26
CA PRO A 303 12.91 -15.12 -0.21
C PRO A 303 11.49 -15.36 -0.72
N HIS A 304 11.40 -16.11 -1.83
CA HIS A 304 10.13 -16.45 -2.48
C HIS A 304 9.36 -15.29 -3.15
N PHE A 305 9.84 -14.04 -3.07
CA PHE A 305 9.23 -12.92 -3.80
C PHE A 305 9.64 -12.87 -5.27
N TRP A 306 10.88 -13.22 -5.59
CA TRP A 306 11.43 -13.11 -6.93
C TRP A 306 12.19 -14.38 -7.32
N ALA A 307 11.96 -14.89 -8.54
CA ALA A 307 12.56 -16.15 -8.97
C ALA A 307 14.10 -16.10 -8.97
N ASP A 308 14.70 -15.00 -9.43
CA ASP A 308 16.16 -14.89 -9.55
C ASP A 308 16.86 -14.90 -8.18
N ASN A 309 16.17 -14.53 -7.11
CA ASN A 309 16.76 -14.53 -5.76
C ASN A 309 16.94 -15.94 -5.17
N ALA A 310 16.53 -16.98 -5.90
CA ALA A 310 16.90 -18.35 -5.58
C ALA A 310 18.39 -18.63 -5.88
N ASN A 311 19.01 -17.85 -6.79
CA ASN A 311 20.44 -17.92 -7.04
C ASN A 311 21.21 -17.06 -6.02
N PRO A 312 22.18 -17.62 -5.25
CA PRO A 312 23.04 -16.85 -4.36
C PRO A 312 23.72 -15.62 -5.02
N ASP A 313 24.11 -15.71 -6.29
CA ASP A 313 24.75 -14.61 -7.04
C ASP A 313 23.85 -13.35 -7.13
N PHE A 314 22.53 -13.52 -6.96
CA PHE A 314 21.59 -12.41 -6.94
C PHE A 314 21.97 -11.38 -5.86
N TYR A 315 22.43 -11.86 -4.70
CA TYR A 315 22.77 -11.06 -3.53
C TYR A 315 24.18 -10.45 -3.60
N GLU A 316 25.00 -10.81 -4.58
CA GLU A 316 26.36 -10.28 -4.76
C GLU A 316 26.39 -8.87 -5.39
N ASP A 317 25.25 -8.38 -5.93
CA ASP A 317 25.17 -7.03 -6.49
C ASP A 317 25.22 -5.96 -5.39
N SER A 318 26.44 -5.51 -5.08
CA SER A 318 26.72 -4.47 -4.08
C SER A 318 26.05 -3.11 -4.34
N ARG A 319 25.47 -2.86 -5.53
CA ARG A 319 24.67 -1.64 -5.77
C ARG A 319 23.29 -1.71 -5.15
N VAL A 320 22.78 -2.94 -4.95
CA VAL A 320 21.49 -3.25 -4.33
C VAL A 320 21.71 -3.67 -2.88
N PHE A 321 22.57 -4.66 -2.66
CA PHE A 321 22.90 -5.24 -1.36
C PHE A 321 24.13 -4.55 -0.76
N ARG A 322 23.97 -3.26 -0.46
CA ARG A 322 25.06 -2.41 0.07
C ARG A 322 25.37 -2.79 1.51
N SER A 323 26.66 -2.78 1.87
CA SER A 323 27.03 -2.80 3.28
C SER A 323 26.49 -1.55 3.98
N GLY A 324 26.05 -1.71 5.23
CA GLY A 324 25.38 -0.66 5.99
C GLY A 324 26.20 0.60 6.20
N ARG A 325 25.56 1.61 6.79
CA ARG A 325 26.22 2.87 7.10
C ARG A 325 27.42 2.57 8.02
N ARG A 326 28.63 2.93 7.58
CA ARG A 326 29.83 2.86 8.43
C ARG A 326 29.52 3.55 9.75
N ARG A 327 29.50 2.81 10.87
CA ARG A 327 29.59 3.43 12.20
C ARG A 327 30.90 4.21 12.18
N LYS A 328 30.83 5.53 12.33
CA LYS A 328 32.04 6.29 12.67
C LYS A 328 32.49 5.72 14.02
N SER A 329 33.62 5.03 14.01
CA SER A 329 34.33 4.63 15.23
C SER A 329 34.73 5.86 16.02
#